data_AF-A0A0P0M2K3-F1
#
_entry.id   AF-A0A0P0M2K3-F1
#
_cell.length_a   1.000
_cell.length_b   1.000
_cell.length_c   1.000
_cell.angle_alpha   90.00
_cell.angle_beta   90.00
_cell.angle_gamma   90.00
#
_symmetry.space_group_name_H-M   'P 1'
#
loop_
_entity.id
_entity.type
_entity.pdbx_description
1 polymer ?
#
loop_
_entity_poly.entity_id
_entity_poly.type
_entity_poly.pdbx_seq_one_letter_code
_entity_poly.pdbx_strand_id
1 'polypeptide(L)'
;MNYFKYCFLKATGLEFQEDKLEDDFQKMSDVLLRSSSATFMYRDFQSRNVMIKDGAPWFIDFQGGRKGPFFYDVASFLWQAKAKFPETLRNELLEEYIDALSKYKPVDRDYFFSQLRHFVLFRTLQVLGAYGFRGYFEKKPHFIQSVPYAIENLRQLLHNEYPEYSYLCSVLKDLTELKQFKDDLKKRQLTVKVMSFAYKKGIPNDPTGNGGGYVFDCRAVNNPGKYERYKPFTGLDEPVIRFLEEDGEIFPFLNAAYSLVDASVKRYMERGFSNLSVCFGCTGGQHRSVYSAQHMAEHINKNSV
;
A
#
# COMPACT_ATOMS: atom_id res chain seq x y z
N MET A 1 -12.67 -4.56 -24.08
CA MET A 1 -12.72 -3.91 -22.75
C MET A 1 -14.09 -3.29 -22.40
N ASN A 2 -15.18 -3.63 -23.12
CA ASN A 2 -16.51 -3.05 -22.92
C ASN A 2 -17.06 -3.21 -21.50
N TYR A 3 -16.75 -4.31 -20.84
CA TYR A 3 -17.19 -4.54 -19.46
C TYR A 3 -16.60 -3.53 -18.48
N PHE A 4 -15.32 -3.17 -18.63
CA PHE A 4 -14.69 -2.10 -17.84
C PHE A 4 -15.35 -0.74 -18.14
N LYS A 5 -15.50 -0.40 -19.44
CA LYS A 5 -16.10 0.85 -19.87
C LYS A 5 -17.53 1.04 -19.33
N TYR A 6 -18.41 0.07 -19.58
CA TYR A 6 -19.83 0.21 -19.27
C TYR A 6 -20.19 -0.18 -17.84
N CYS A 7 -19.55 -1.22 -17.28
CA CYS A 7 -19.93 -1.72 -15.96
C CYS A 7 -19.14 -1.07 -14.81
N PHE A 8 -18.01 -0.42 -15.09
CA PHE A 8 -17.21 0.26 -14.07
C PHE A 8 -17.07 1.76 -14.34
N LEU A 9 -16.41 2.18 -15.43
CA LEU A 9 -16.13 3.60 -15.69
C LEU A 9 -17.40 4.46 -15.74
N LYS A 10 -18.41 4.08 -16.53
CA LYS A 10 -19.67 4.86 -16.56
C LYS A 10 -20.37 4.90 -15.20
N ALA A 11 -20.25 3.85 -14.40
CA ALA A 11 -20.86 3.77 -13.08
C ALA A 11 -20.18 4.71 -12.05
N THR A 12 -18.93 5.13 -12.28
CA THR A 12 -18.26 6.10 -11.39
C THR A 12 -18.66 7.55 -11.68
N GLY A 13 -19.36 7.82 -12.77
CA GLY A 13 -19.71 9.17 -13.21
C GLY A 13 -18.54 9.96 -13.81
N LEU A 14 -17.40 9.31 -14.10
CA LEU A 14 -16.28 9.95 -14.78
C LEU A 14 -16.65 10.24 -16.24
N GLU A 15 -16.46 11.47 -16.68
CA GLU A 15 -16.64 11.86 -18.08
C GLU A 15 -15.40 11.52 -18.92
N PHE A 16 -15.60 10.94 -20.10
CA PHE A 16 -14.54 10.62 -21.06
C PHE A 16 -15.09 10.56 -22.48
N GLN A 17 -14.21 10.69 -23.47
CA GLN A 17 -14.48 10.60 -24.91
C GLN A 17 -14.43 9.12 -25.32
N GLU A 18 -15.58 8.55 -25.66
CA GLU A 18 -15.70 7.11 -25.92
C GLU A 18 -14.90 6.64 -27.14
N ASP A 19 -14.88 7.45 -28.19
CA ASP A 19 -14.11 7.24 -29.42
C ASP A 19 -12.61 7.13 -29.14
N LYS A 20 -12.03 8.10 -28.43
CA LYS A 20 -10.61 8.06 -28.06
C LYS A 20 -10.27 6.90 -27.13
N LEU A 21 -11.19 6.54 -26.23
CA LEU A 21 -11.00 5.39 -25.35
C LEU A 21 -11.03 4.07 -26.13
N GLU A 22 -11.91 3.96 -27.12
CA GLU A 22 -11.99 2.79 -28.00
C GLU A 22 -10.75 2.65 -28.89
N ASP A 23 -10.23 3.75 -29.43
CA ASP A 23 -8.96 3.76 -30.16
C ASP A 23 -7.81 3.21 -29.31
N ASP A 24 -7.70 3.66 -28.07
CA ASP A 24 -6.66 3.21 -27.15
C ASP A 24 -6.88 1.78 -26.65
N PHE A 25 -8.14 1.33 -26.57
CA PHE A 25 -8.44 -0.08 -26.37
C PHE A 25 -7.98 -0.95 -27.54
N GLN A 26 -8.12 -0.46 -28.78
CA GLN A 26 -7.59 -1.18 -29.94
C GLN A 26 -6.06 -1.23 -29.90
N LYS A 27 -5.39 -0.11 -29.59
CA LYS A 27 -3.92 -0.09 -29.44
C LYS A 27 -3.42 -1.03 -28.34
N MET A 28 -4.11 -1.08 -27.19
CA MET A 28 -3.80 -2.05 -26.13
C MET A 28 -3.95 -3.49 -26.64
N SER A 29 -5.01 -3.78 -27.40
CA SER A 29 -5.19 -5.10 -28.02
C SER A 29 -4.02 -5.44 -28.94
N ASP A 30 -3.59 -4.50 -29.79
CA ASP A 30 -2.47 -4.70 -30.71
C ASP A 30 -1.16 -4.98 -29.96
N VAL A 31 -0.90 -4.27 -28.86
CA VAL A 31 0.26 -4.50 -27.97
C VAL A 31 0.22 -5.91 -27.37
N LEU A 32 -0.91 -6.33 -26.81
CA LEU A 32 -1.06 -7.66 -26.20
C LEU A 32 -0.90 -8.79 -27.22
N LEU A 33 -1.29 -8.56 -28.47
CA LEU A 33 -1.19 -9.54 -29.56
C LEU A 33 0.22 -9.68 -30.15
N ARG A 34 1.15 -8.76 -29.88
CA ARG A 34 2.58 -8.91 -30.26
C ARG A 34 3.20 -10.17 -29.68
N SER A 35 2.72 -10.59 -28.51
CA SER A 35 3.18 -11.78 -27.79
C SER A 35 2.23 -12.96 -28.01
N SER A 36 2.05 -13.41 -29.25
CA SER A 36 1.26 -14.62 -29.52
C SER A 36 2.09 -15.89 -29.24
N SER A 37 1.84 -16.57 -28.13
CA SER A 37 2.35 -17.93 -27.90
C SER A 37 1.23 -18.97 -27.98
N ALA A 38 1.53 -20.14 -28.54
CA ALA A 38 0.62 -21.28 -28.59
C ALA A 38 0.57 -22.06 -27.27
N THR A 39 0.80 -21.38 -26.14
CA THR A 39 0.77 -21.96 -24.80
C THR A 39 -0.67 -22.15 -24.31
N PHE A 40 -0.87 -23.07 -23.38
CA PHE A 40 -2.14 -23.20 -22.68
C PHE A 40 -2.28 -22.04 -21.69
N MET A 41 -3.34 -21.24 -21.87
CA MET A 41 -3.73 -20.14 -21.01
C MET A 41 -4.95 -20.57 -20.19
N TYR A 42 -4.77 -20.67 -18.88
CA TYR A 42 -5.74 -21.07 -17.89
C TYR A 42 -6.93 -20.09 -17.78
N ARG A 43 -6.64 -18.79 -17.93
CA ARG A 43 -7.55 -17.64 -17.83
C ARG A 43 -8.06 -17.28 -16.44
N ASP A 44 -8.41 -18.26 -15.62
CA ASP A 44 -8.76 -18.02 -14.21
C ASP A 44 -7.69 -18.57 -13.27
N PHE A 45 -6.42 -18.28 -13.58
CA PHE A 45 -5.32 -18.76 -12.75
C PHE A 45 -5.20 -17.95 -11.47
N GLN A 46 -5.85 -18.44 -10.42
CA GLN A 46 -5.92 -17.83 -9.09
C GLN A 46 -5.51 -18.85 -8.03
N SER A 47 -5.05 -18.39 -6.87
CA SER A 47 -4.60 -19.30 -5.79
C SER A 47 -5.74 -20.20 -5.30
N ARG A 48 -6.98 -19.73 -5.35
CA ARG A 48 -8.18 -20.52 -5.01
C ARG A 48 -8.44 -21.73 -5.93
N ASN A 49 -7.85 -21.71 -7.12
CA ASN A 49 -7.97 -22.76 -8.13
C ASN A 49 -6.75 -23.71 -8.11
N VAL A 50 -5.87 -23.58 -7.11
CA VAL A 50 -4.75 -24.47 -6.84
C VAL A 50 -4.97 -25.14 -5.47
N MET A 51 -5.18 -26.45 -5.47
CA MET A 51 -5.36 -27.27 -4.28
C MET A 51 -4.07 -28.03 -3.97
N ILE A 52 -3.69 -28.14 -2.69
CA ILE A 52 -2.58 -29.00 -2.29
C ILE A 52 -3.14 -30.35 -1.86
N LYS A 53 -2.64 -31.42 -2.49
CA LYS A 53 -2.95 -32.80 -2.13
C LYS A 53 -1.66 -33.61 -2.12
N ASP A 54 -1.39 -34.26 -1.00
CA ASP A 54 -0.17 -35.07 -0.80
C ASP A 54 1.13 -34.29 -1.07
N GLY A 55 1.16 -33.01 -0.67
CA GLY A 55 2.30 -32.11 -0.88
C GLY A 55 2.47 -31.59 -2.31
N ALA A 56 1.60 -31.97 -3.25
CA ALA A 56 1.65 -31.54 -4.65
C ALA A 56 0.49 -30.61 -5.03
N PRO A 57 0.70 -29.64 -5.95
CA PRO A 57 -0.36 -28.79 -6.46
C PRO A 57 -1.25 -29.53 -7.47
N TRP A 58 -2.55 -29.37 -7.33
CA TRP A 58 -3.60 -29.84 -8.23
C TRP A 58 -4.44 -28.65 -8.69
N PHE A 59 -4.69 -28.57 -9.99
CA PHE A 59 -5.35 -27.44 -10.62
C PHE A 59 -6.82 -27.77 -10.95
N ILE A 60 -7.73 -26.83 -10.68
CA ILE A 60 -9.18 -26.97 -10.93
C ILE A 60 -9.76 -25.74 -11.65
N ASP A 61 -10.91 -25.87 -12.32
CA ASP A 61 -11.54 -24.75 -13.05
C ASP A 61 -10.80 -24.33 -14.35
N PHE A 62 -10.07 -25.25 -14.98
CA PHE A 62 -9.32 -25.00 -16.23
C PHE A 62 -10.10 -25.28 -17.53
N GLN A 63 -11.38 -25.71 -17.47
CA GLN A 63 -12.23 -25.99 -18.64
C GLN A 63 -12.46 -24.77 -19.53
N GLY A 64 -12.28 -23.57 -18.99
CA GLY A 64 -12.33 -22.31 -19.74
C GLY A 64 -11.05 -21.99 -20.52
N GLY A 65 -10.01 -22.82 -20.38
CA GLY A 65 -8.67 -22.60 -20.95
C GLY A 65 -8.67 -22.42 -22.47
N ARG A 66 -7.71 -21.66 -22.96
CA ARG A 66 -7.55 -21.32 -24.38
C ARG A 66 -6.07 -21.35 -24.77
N LYS A 67 -5.78 -21.31 -26.06
CA LYS A 67 -4.43 -20.98 -26.52
C LYS A 67 -4.21 -19.48 -26.33
N GLY A 68 -3.06 -19.09 -25.79
CA GLY A 68 -2.75 -17.68 -25.58
C GLY A 68 -1.44 -17.43 -24.83
N PRO A 69 -1.06 -16.16 -24.67
CA PRO A 69 0.16 -15.74 -23.99
C PRO A 69 0.23 -16.22 -22.55
N PHE A 70 1.37 -16.81 -22.17
CA PHE A 70 1.62 -17.25 -20.79
C PHE A 70 1.64 -16.08 -19.79
N PHE A 71 1.95 -14.85 -20.24
CA PHE A 71 1.90 -13.63 -19.43
C PHE A 71 0.55 -13.41 -18.75
N TYR A 72 -0.54 -13.85 -19.40
CA TYR A 72 -1.89 -13.67 -18.88
C TYR A 72 -2.09 -14.40 -17.55
N ASP A 73 -1.61 -15.65 -17.44
CA ASP A 73 -1.78 -16.44 -16.23
C ASP A 73 -0.83 -15.98 -15.12
N VAL A 74 0.40 -15.57 -15.47
CA VAL A 74 1.34 -14.93 -14.53
C VAL A 74 0.71 -13.68 -13.91
N ALA A 75 0.16 -12.78 -14.75
CA ALA A 75 -0.52 -11.58 -14.29
C ALA A 75 -1.75 -11.93 -13.42
N SER A 76 -2.55 -12.92 -13.84
CA SER A 76 -3.74 -13.37 -13.10
C SER A 76 -3.43 -13.90 -11.72
N PHE A 77 -2.31 -14.62 -11.57
CA PHE A 77 -1.91 -15.25 -10.32
C PHE A 77 -1.22 -14.26 -9.37
N LEU A 78 -0.32 -13.42 -9.88
CA LEU A 78 0.52 -12.56 -9.04
C LEU A 78 -0.13 -11.22 -8.66
N TRP A 79 -1.05 -10.69 -9.47
CA TRP A 79 -1.78 -9.45 -9.19
C TRP A 79 -3.22 -9.68 -8.71
N GLN A 80 -3.43 -10.72 -7.90
CA GLN A 80 -4.71 -10.96 -7.24
C GLN A 80 -4.99 -9.87 -6.19
N ALA A 81 -5.99 -9.02 -6.44
CA ALA A 81 -6.35 -7.89 -5.57
C ALA A 81 -6.59 -8.28 -4.10
N LYS A 82 -7.13 -9.49 -3.86
CA LYS A 82 -7.41 -9.99 -2.51
C LYS A 82 -6.19 -10.62 -1.83
N ALA A 83 -5.27 -11.23 -2.58
CA ALA A 83 -4.12 -11.93 -2.02
C ALA A 83 -3.04 -10.97 -1.50
N LYS A 84 -2.94 -9.76 -2.08
CA LYS A 84 -1.99 -8.71 -1.67
C LYS A 84 -0.57 -9.23 -1.46
N PHE A 85 -0.04 -9.98 -2.42
CA PHE A 85 1.35 -10.44 -2.32
C PHE A 85 2.29 -9.23 -2.19
N PRO A 86 3.20 -9.23 -1.19
CA PRO A 86 4.26 -8.23 -1.08
C PRO A 86 5.06 -8.17 -2.38
N GLU A 87 5.58 -6.99 -2.70
CA GLU A 87 6.38 -6.80 -3.92
C GLU A 87 7.62 -7.72 -3.94
N THR A 88 8.27 -7.91 -2.80
CA THR A 88 9.42 -8.82 -2.65
C THR A 88 9.08 -10.26 -3.06
N LEU A 89 7.98 -10.81 -2.51
CA LEU A 89 7.50 -12.14 -2.86
C LEU A 89 7.08 -12.21 -4.33
N ARG A 90 6.47 -11.15 -4.86
CA ARG A 90 6.07 -11.10 -6.27
C ARG A 90 7.28 -11.19 -7.19
N ASN A 91 8.34 -10.46 -6.88
CA ASN A 91 9.58 -10.46 -7.66
C ASN A 91 10.29 -11.81 -7.55
N GLU A 92 10.36 -12.41 -6.35
CA GLU A 92 10.89 -13.77 -6.15
C GLU A 92 10.15 -14.79 -7.02
N LEU A 93 8.82 -14.79 -7.00
CA LEU A 93 8.01 -15.69 -7.83
C LEU A 93 8.16 -15.43 -9.34
N LEU A 94 8.44 -14.19 -9.76
CA LEU A 94 8.68 -13.85 -11.15
C LEU A 94 10.03 -14.37 -11.63
N GLU A 95 11.09 -14.23 -10.83
CA GLU A 95 12.40 -14.79 -11.16
C GLU A 95 12.34 -16.31 -11.25
N GLU A 96 11.71 -16.98 -10.28
CA GLU A 96 11.50 -18.43 -10.33
C GLU A 96 10.72 -18.88 -11.58
N TYR A 97 9.70 -18.10 -11.98
CA TYR A 97 8.95 -18.36 -13.20
C TYR A 97 9.81 -18.20 -14.46
N ILE A 98 10.61 -17.14 -14.53
CA ILE A 98 11.51 -16.87 -15.67
C ILE A 98 12.57 -17.97 -15.79
N ASP A 99 13.16 -18.41 -14.68
CA ASP A 99 14.16 -19.47 -14.66
C ASP A 99 13.56 -20.82 -15.07
N ALA A 100 12.33 -21.11 -14.65
CA ALA A 100 11.59 -22.27 -15.11
C ALA A 100 11.25 -22.19 -16.62
N LEU A 101 10.78 -21.03 -17.10
CA LEU A 101 10.43 -20.80 -18.50
C LEU A 101 11.66 -20.89 -19.43
N SER A 102 12.82 -20.44 -18.95
CA SER A 102 14.09 -20.44 -19.68
C SER A 102 14.55 -21.84 -20.09
N LYS A 103 14.06 -22.88 -19.41
CA LYS A 103 14.31 -24.29 -19.77
C LYS A 103 13.58 -24.73 -21.03
N TYR A 104 12.55 -24.00 -21.46
CA TYR A 104 11.71 -24.33 -22.61
C TYR A 104 11.93 -23.39 -23.80
N LYS A 105 12.35 -22.14 -23.55
CA LYS A 105 12.62 -21.14 -24.60
C LYS A 105 13.60 -20.08 -24.09
N PRO A 106 14.34 -19.40 -24.98
CA PRO A 106 15.05 -18.18 -24.61
C PRO A 106 14.08 -17.12 -24.07
N VAL A 107 14.46 -16.48 -22.96
CA VAL A 107 13.71 -15.40 -22.32
C VAL A 107 14.62 -14.19 -22.21
N ASP A 108 14.23 -13.10 -22.85
CA ASP A 108 14.78 -11.77 -22.57
C ASP A 108 14.01 -11.20 -21.38
N ARG A 109 14.73 -10.91 -20.28
CA ARG A 109 14.13 -10.45 -19.02
C ARG A 109 13.49 -9.07 -19.17
N ASP A 110 14.16 -8.13 -19.84
CA ASP A 110 13.67 -6.77 -20.01
C ASP A 110 12.41 -6.76 -20.90
N TYR A 111 12.43 -7.56 -21.97
CA TYR A 111 11.25 -7.79 -22.79
C TYR A 111 10.12 -8.46 -22.00
N PHE A 112 10.43 -9.46 -21.16
CA PHE A 112 9.42 -10.14 -20.35
C PHE A 112 8.71 -9.17 -19.41
N PHE A 113 9.46 -8.35 -18.65
CA PHE A 113 8.87 -7.40 -17.71
C PHE A 113 8.10 -6.29 -18.42
N SER A 114 8.63 -5.75 -19.53
CA SER A 114 7.93 -4.73 -20.33
C SER A 114 6.60 -5.27 -20.87
N GLN A 115 6.59 -6.49 -21.40
CA GLN A 115 5.35 -7.13 -21.88
C GLN A 115 4.39 -7.47 -20.75
N LEU A 116 4.87 -8.09 -19.67
CA LEU A 116 4.05 -8.52 -18.54
C LEU A 116 3.24 -7.35 -17.98
N ARG A 117 3.83 -6.16 -17.90
CA ARG A 117 3.18 -4.96 -17.41
C ARG A 117 1.88 -4.63 -18.16
N HIS A 118 1.84 -4.79 -19.47
CA HIS A 118 0.62 -4.59 -20.27
C HIS A 118 -0.47 -5.62 -19.91
N PHE A 119 -0.10 -6.88 -19.69
CA PHE A 119 -1.03 -7.92 -19.24
C PHE A 119 -1.55 -7.64 -17.84
N VAL A 120 -0.72 -7.13 -16.92
CA VAL A 120 -1.15 -6.75 -15.58
C VAL A 120 -2.18 -5.62 -15.63
N LEU A 121 -1.93 -4.57 -16.44
CA LEU A 121 -2.90 -3.50 -16.64
C LEU A 121 -4.21 -4.06 -17.22
N PHE A 122 -4.13 -4.83 -18.31
CA PHE A 122 -5.29 -5.44 -18.95
C PHE A 122 -6.13 -6.28 -17.99
N ARG A 123 -5.50 -7.13 -17.17
CA ARG A 123 -6.17 -7.94 -16.14
C ARG A 123 -6.81 -7.06 -15.07
N THR A 124 -6.14 -6.00 -14.65
CA THR A 124 -6.68 -5.03 -13.68
C THR A 124 -7.95 -4.38 -14.21
N LEU A 125 -8.00 -3.97 -15.49
CA LEU A 125 -9.21 -3.44 -16.12
C LEU A 125 -10.34 -4.47 -16.16
N GLN A 126 -10.04 -5.74 -16.48
CA GLN A 126 -11.03 -6.82 -16.48
C GLN A 126 -11.61 -7.06 -15.07
N VAL A 127 -10.77 -7.02 -14.04
CA VAL A 127 -11.18 -7.16 -12.63
C VAL A 127 -12.07 -5.98 -12.22
N LEU A 128 -11.70 -4.74 -12.54
CA LEU A 128 -12.54 -3.57 -12.28
C LEU A 128 -13.89 -3.67 -12.99
N GLY A 129 -13.92 -4.09 -14.26
CA GLY A 129 -15.17 -4.36 -14.98
C GLY A 129 -16.05 -5.40 -14.27
N ALA A 130 -15.45 -6.50 -13.81
CA ALA A 130 -16.16 -7.54 -13.06
C ALA A 130 -16.70 -7.05 -11.72
N TYR A 131 -15.91 -6.26 -10.98
CA TYR A 131 -16.35 -5.67 -9.72
C TYR A 131 -17.45 -4.64 -9.94
N GLY A 132 -17.36 -3.86 -11.01
CA GLY A 132 -18.39 -2.91 -11.39
C GLY A 132 -19.72 -3.61 -11.70
N PHE A 133 -19.70 -4.65 -12.53
CA PHE A 133 -20.91 -5.42 -12.82
C PHE A 133 -21.48 -6.11 -11.59
N ARG A 134 -20.68 -6.92 -10.88
CA ARG A 134 -21.15 -7.68 -9.71
C ARG A 134 -21.55 -6.75 -8.56
N GLY A 135 -20.82 -5.66 -8.39
CA GLY A 135 -21.01 -4.70 -7.31
C GLY A 135 -22.15 -3.73 -7.57
N TYR A 136 -22.05 -2.93 -8.63
CA TYR A 136 -23.03 -1.87 -8.93
C TYR A 136 -24.33 -2.43 -9.54
N PHE A 137 -24.23 -3.39 -10.46
CA PHE A 137 -25.42 -3.92 -11.16
C PHE A 137 -26.09 -5.07 -10.40
N GLU A 138 -25.33 -6.07 -9.95
CA GLU A 138 -25.89 -7.18 -9.14
C GLU A 138 -26.01 -6.88 -7.64
N LYS A 139 -25.61 -5.67 -7.20
CA LYS A 139 -25.71 -5.19 -5.81
C LYS A 139 -25.02 -6.10 -4.78
N LYS A 140 -23.90 -6.75 -5.14
CA LYS A 140 -23.13 -7.61 -4.23
C LYS A 140 -22.04 -6.82 -3.49
N PRO A 141 -22.20 -6.51 -2.18
CA PRO A 141 -21.34 -5.52 -1.51
C PRO A 141 -19.86 -5.90 -1.39
N HIS A 142 -19.55 -7.20 -1.28
CA HIS A 142 -18.17 -7.69 -1.15
C HIS A 142 -17.30 -7.41 -2.39
N PHE A 143 -17.91 -7.25 -3.58
CA PHE A 143 -17.18 -6.84 -4.78
C PHE A 143 -16.78 -5.36 -4.72
N ILE A 144 -17.67 -4.49 -4.21
CA ILE A 144 -17.36 -3.07 -4.01
C ILE A 144 -16.23 -2.88 -2.99
N GLN A 145 -16.23 -3.67 -1.92
CA GLN A 145 -15.14 -3.65 -0.92
C GLN A 145 -13.76 -4.01 -1.50
N SER A 146 -13.73 -4.70 -2.65
CA SER A 146 -12.50 -5.08 -3.35
C SER A 146 -11.99 -4.01 -4.32
N VAL A 147 -12.84 -3.07 -4.73
CA VAL A 147 -12.50 -2.00 -5.69
C VAL A 147 -11.31 -1.17 -5.24
N PRO A 148 -11.20 -0.70 -3.97
CA PRO A 148 -10.07 0.14 -3.59
C PRO A 148 -8.71 -0.56 -3.72
N TYR A 149 -8.63 -1.89 -3.60
CA TYR A 149 -7.39 -2.63 -3.84
C TYR A 149 -7.00 -2.65 -5.31
N ALA A 150 -7.98 -2.80 -6.20
CA ALA A 150 -7.74 -2.74 -7.65
C ALA A 150 -7.37 -1.33 -8.11
N ILE A 151 -7.96 -0.29 -7.51
CA ILE A 151 -7.57 1.12 -7.76
C ILE A 151 -6.14 1.38 -7.28
N GLU A 152 -5.71 0.81 -6.15
CA GLU A 152 -4.34 0.98 -5.68
C GLU A 152 -3.31 0.28 -6.59
N ASN A 153 -3.61 -0.95 -7.03
CA ASN A 153 -2.79 -1.61 -8.06
C ASN A 153 -2.70 -0.74 -9.32
N LEU A 154 -3.81 -0.11 -9.72
CA LEU A 154 -3.84 0.78 -10.87
C LEU A 154 -2.94 2.01 -10.68
N ARG A 155 -2.90 2.63 -9.49
CA ARG A 155 -1.98 3.75 -9.20
C ARG A 155 -0.51 3.34 -9.36
N GLN A 156 -0.12 2.22 -8.75
CA GLN A 156 1.23 1.68 -8.90
C GLN A 156 1.58 1.40 -10.36
N LEU A 157 0.62 0.83 -11.11
CA LEU A 157 0.76 0.58 -12.54
C LEU A 157 0.78 1.84 -13.40
N LEU A 158 0.43 3.02 -12.90
CA LEU A 158 0.46 4.27 -13.66
C LEU A 158 1.68 5.14 -13.33
N HIS A 159 2.53 4.74 -12.39
CA HIS A 159 3.80 5.42 -12.10
C HIS A 159 4.72 5.46 -13.32
N ASN A 160 4.86 4.35 -14.06
CA ASN A 160 5.49 4.37 -15.38
C ASN A 160 4.43 4.52 -16.47
N GLU A 161 4.74 5.25 -17.53
CA GLU A 161 3.76 5.52 -18.59
C GLU A 161 3.54 4.32 -19.52
N TYR A 162 2.42 4.33 -20.23
CA TYR A 162 2.17 3.45 -21.38
C TYR A 162 1.94 4.33 -22.61
N PRO A 163 3.01 4.69 -23.34
CA PRO A 163 2.91 5.65 -24.43
C PRO A 163 1.98 5.20 -25.57
N GLU A 164 1.75 3.89 -25.71
CA GLU A 164 0.92 3.31 -26.76
C GLU A 164 -0.57 3.66 -26.61
N TYR A 165 -1.05 4.01 -25.42
CA TYR A 165 -2.46 4.30 -25.14
C TYR A 165 -2.59 5.40 -24.07
N SER A 166 -2.05 6.58 -24.40
CA SER A 166 -1.97 7.75 -23.51
C SER A 166 -3.32 8.30 -23.07
N TYR A 167 -4.36 8.22 -23.90
CA TYR A 167 -5.71 8.67 -23.53
C TYR A 167 -6.32 7.75 -22.47
N LEU A 168 -6.18 6.44 -22.64
CA LEU A 168 -6.55 5.46 -21.61
C LEU A 168 -5.81 5.77 -20.30
N CYS A 169 -4.50 6.03 -20.35
CA CYS A 169 -3.74 6.41 -19.15
C CYS A 169 -4.27 7.68 -18.48
N SER A 170 -4.66 8.70 -19.25
CA SER A 170 -5.29 9.91 -18.71
C SER A 170 -6.58 9.58 -17.96
N VAL A 171 -7.49 8.83 -18.60
CA VAL A 171 -8.77 8.42 -17.99
C VAL A 171 -8.54 7.61 -16.71
N LEU A 172 -7.54 6.73 -16.71
CA LEU A 172 -7.21 5.92 -15.54
C LEU A 172 -6.58 6.75 -14.41
N LYS A 173 -5.77 7.77 -14.73
CA LYS A 173 -5.26 8.73 -13.73
C LYS A 173 -6.43 9.48 -13.09
N ASP A 174 -7.33 10.04 -13.90
CA ASP A 174 -8.52 10.76 -13.40
C ASP A 174 -9.41 9.86 -12.54
N LEU A 175 -9.61 8.61 -12.97
CA LEU A 175 -10.33 7.58 -12.22
C LEU A 175 -9.71 7.38 -10.83
N THR A 176 -8.39 7.23 -10.73
CA THR A 176 -7.71 7.02 -9.44
C THR A 176 -7.80 8.22 -8.49
N GLU A 177 -8.08 9.40 -9.04
CA GLU A 177 -8.14 10.67 -8.31
C GLU A 177 -9.56 11.06 -7.86
N LEU A 178 -10.59 10.30 -8.24
CA LEU A 178 -11.97 10.52 -7.77
C LEU A 178 -12.05 10.48 -6.24
N LYS A 179 -12.82 11.42 -5.65
CA LYS A 179 -12.97 11.57 -4.18
C LYS A 179 -13.30 10.24 -3.48
N GLN A 180 -14.22 9.46 -4.03
CA GLN A 180 -14.64 8.17 -3.48
C GLN A 180 -13.49 7.14 -3.35
N PHE A 181 -12.43 7.27 -4.14
CA PHE A 181 -11.25 6.39 -4.08
C PHE A 181 -10.05 7.04 -3.38
N LYS A 182 -10.06 8.36 -3.16
CA LYS A 182 -9.09 9.07 -2.32
C LYS A 182 -9.38 8.95 -0.83
N ASP A 183 -10.65 9.04 -0.44
CA ASP A 183 -11.03 9.01 0.98
C ASP A 183 -10.82 7.62 1.60
N ASP A 184 -10.96 6.57 0.80
CA ASP A 184 -10.64 5.19 1.22
C ASP A 184 -9.14 4.95 1.46
N LEU A 185 -8.25 5.70 0.79
CA LEU A 185 -6.81 5.66 1.10
C LEU A 185 -6.51 6.25 2.46
N LYS A 186 -7.09 7.43 2.76
CA LYS A 186 -6.90 8.09 4.07
C LYS A 186 -7.40 7.24 5.23
N LYS A 187 -8.49 6.49 5.03
CA LYS A 187 -8.98 5.53 6.04
C LYS A 187 -8.05 4.34 6.27
N ARG A 188 -7.14 4.05 5.33
CA ARG A 188 -6.23 2.90 5.35
C ARG A 188 -4.79 3.23 5.73
N GLN A 189 -4.42 4.52 5.77
CA GLN A 189 -3.11 4.93 6.27
C GLN A 189 -3.13 4.93 7.80
N LEU A 190 -2.09 4.34 8.39
CA LEU A 190 -1.86 4.41 9.83
C LEU A 190 -1.48 5.84 10.19
N THR A 191 -2.28 6.49 11.02
CA THR A 191 -1.94 7.78 11.62
C THR A 191 -1.26 7.55 12.96
N VAL A 192 0.00 7.96 13.10
CA VAL A 192 0.72 7.92 14.39
C VAL A 192 0.63 9.29 15.06
N LYS A 193 -0.10 9.38 16.17
CA LYS A 193 -0.28 10.61 16.93
C LYS A 193 0.76 10.68 18.05
N VAL A 194 1.72 11.59 17.93
CA VAL A 194 2.74 11.82 18.96
C VAL A 194 2.36 13.02 19.82
N MET A 195 2.39 12.85 21.15
CA MET A 195 1.96 13.88 22.11
C MET A 195 2.92 13.99 23.28
N SER A 196 3.07 15.19 23.82
CA SER A 196 3.69 15.42 25.13
C SER A 196 2.64 15.78 26.17
N PHE A 197 2.84 15.37 27.42
CA PHE A 197 1.91 15.68 28.51
C PHE A 197 2.62 15.87 29.86
N ALA A 198 1.87 16.44 30.80
CA ALA A 198 2.26 16.55 32.19
C ALA A 198 1.55 15.48 33.02
N TYR A 199 2.27 14.66 33.78
CA TYR A 199 1.63 13.68 34.69
C TYR A 199 0.67 14.34 35.68
N LYS A 200 0.95 15.59 36.09
CA LYS A 200 0.04 16.38 36.93
C LYS A 200 -1.33 16.66 36.29
N LYS A 201 -1.42 16.66 34.96
CA LYS A 201 -2.65 16.87 34.18
C LYS A 201 -3.30 15.55 33.74
N GLY A 202 -2.70 14.40 34.06
CA GLY A 202 -3.16 13.08 33.62
C GLY A 202 -2.61 12.66 32.25
N ILE A 203 -2.75 11.37 31.95
CA ILE A 203 -2.38 10.78 30.66
C ILE A 203 -3.45 11.16 29.61
N PRO A 204 -3.07 11.58 28.38
CA PRO A 204 -4.04 11.88 27.33
C PRO A 204 -4.97 10.70 27.03
N ASN A 205 -6.26 10.98 26.84
CA ASN A 205 -7.23 9.97 26.44
C ASN A 205 -7.03 9.52 24.99
N ASP A 206 -7.22 8.23 24.71
CA ASP A 206 -7.24 7.66 23.35
C ASP A 206 -8.70 7.46 22.90
N PRO A 207 -9.24 8.35 22.03
CA PRO A 207 -10.62 8.25 21.57
C PRO A 207 -10.82 7.15 20.50
N THR A 208 -9.75 6.48 20.03
CA THR A 208 -9.81 5.59 18.86
C THR A 208 -10.20 4.16 19.22
N GLY A 209 -10.24 3.79 20.51
CA GLY A 209 -10.81 2.53 20.99
C GLY A 209 -10.05 1.26 20.61
N ASN A 210 -8.92 1.35 19.91
CA ASN A 210 -8.11 0.20 19.49
C ASN A 210 -7.16 -0.30 20.59
N GLY A 211 -7.22 0.29 21.80
CA GLY A 211 -6.47 -0.15 22.98
C GLY A 211 -4.96 -0.09 22.82
N GLY A 212 -4.47 0.78 21.93
CA GLY A 212 -3.13 0.71 21.38
C GLY A 212 -2.38 2.02 21.48
N GLY A 213 -1.24 1.99 22.16
CA GLY A 213 -0.34 3.13 22.23
C GLY A 213 0.71 2.97 23.31
N TYR A 214 1.66 3.89 23.30
CA TYR A 214 2.73 3.94 24.28
C TYR A 214 2.61 5.18 25.15
N VAL A 215 2.89 5.02 26.44
CA VAL A 215 3.13 6.12 27.36
C VAL A 215 4.53 5.94 27.91
N PHE A 216 5.45 6.78 27.47
CA PHE A 216 6.83 6.78 27.94
C PHE A 216 7.03 7.81 29.04
N ASP A 217 7.54 7.37 30.18
CA ASP A 217 7.84 8.25 31.31
C ASP A 217 9.25 8.82 31.22
N CYS A 218 9.35 10.12 30.91
CA CYS A 218 10.62 10.82 30.78
C CYS A 218 11.17 11.32 32.13
N ARG A 219 10.53 11.03 33.26
CA ARG A 219 10.92 11.62 34.56
C ARG A 219 12.28 11.15 35.06
N ALA A 220 12.77 10.01 34.57
CA ALA A 220 14.09 9.48 34.91
C ALA A 220 15.24 10.29 34.28
N VAL A 221 15.02 10.90 33.11
CA VAL A 221 16.04 11.68 32.38
C VAL A 221 16.39 12.96 33.13
N ASN A 222 17.65 13.41 33.01
CA ASN A 222 18.13 14.68 33.57
C ASN A 222 17.17 15.85 33.38
N ASN A 223 16.92 16.58 34.48
CA ASN A 223 15.79 17.48 34.60
C ASN A 223 16.21 18.96 34.49
N PRO A 224 15.97 19.63 33.35
CA PRO A 224 16.30 21.05 33.16
C PRO A 224 15.55 21.95 34.16
N GLY A 225 14.33 21.55 34.53
CA GLY A 225 13.48 22.34 35.44
C GLY A 225 14.01 22.49 36.87
N LYS A 226 15.13 21.84 37.23
CA LYS A 226 15.84 22.08 38.49
C LYS A 226 16.61 23.41 38.48
N TYR A 227 16.92 23.96 37.31
CA TYR A 227 17.74 25.16 37.18
C TYR A 227 16.90 26.35 36.72
N GLU A 228 16.98 27.47 37.44
CA GLU A 228 16.17 28.67 37.17
C GLU A 228 16.29 29.15 35.72
N ARG A 229 17.51 29.08 35.17
CA ARG A 229 17.82 29.51 33.80
C ARG A 229 17.06 28.75 32.70
N TYR A 230 16.58 27.53 32.96
CA TYR A 230 15.84 26.75 31.96
C TYR A 230 14.32 26.85 32.10
N LYS A 231 13.79 27.32 33.24
CA LYS A 231 12.34 27.39 33.49
C LYS A 231 11.53 28.19 32.46
N PRO A 232 12.03 29.26 31.83
CA PRO A 232 11.28 29.98 30.80
C PRO A 232 11.18 29.24 29.46
N PHE A 233 12.03 28.25 29.23
CA PHE A 233 12.19 27.56 27.96
C PHE A 233 11.39 26.26 27.91
N THR A 234 11.26 25.69 26.72
CA THR A 234 10.57 24.43 26.46
C THR A 234 11.54 23.42 25.87
N GLY A 235 11.10 22.17 25.71
CA GLY A 235 11.88 21.14 25.02
C GLY A 235 12.15 21.40 23.54
N LEU A 236 11.62 22.48 22.97
CA LEU A 236 11.89 22.91 21.59
C LEU A 236 12.97 23.99 21.51
N ASP A 237 13.38 24.56 22.64
CA ASP A 237 14.32 25.67 22.68
C ASP A 237 15.76 25.17 22.82
N GLU A 238 16.66 25.77 22.03
CA GLU A 238 18.08 25.41 21.95
C GLU A 238 18.79 25.25 23.31
N PRO A 239 18.58 26.13 24.32
CA PRO A 239 19.23 25.95 25.62
C PRO A 239 18.83 24.65 26.35
N VAL A 240 17.59 24.19 26.15
CA VAL A 240 17.07 22.96 26.76
C VAL A 240 17.48 21.74 25.95
N ILE A 241 17.45 21.84 24.62
CA ILE A 241 17.95 20.79 23.71
C ILE A 241 19.40 20.45 24.07
N ARG A 242 20.29 21.45 24.09
CA ARG A 242 21.70 21.24 24.45
C ARG A 242 21.86 20.61 25.81
N PHE A 243 21.13 21.10 26.81
CA PHE A 243 21.20 20.52 28.15
C PHE A 243 20.82 19.04 28.18
N LEU A 244 19.82 18.63 27.39
CA LEU A 244 19.38 17.23 27.34
C LEU A 244 20.33 16.33 26.54
N GLU A 245 21.06 16.90 25.57
CA GLU A 245 21.95 16.16 24.68
C GLU A 245 23.41 16.12 25.15
N GLU A 246 23.87 17.08 25.96
CA GLU A 246 25.29 17.29 26.31
C GLU A 246 25.94 16.08 27.00
N ASP A 247 25.21 15.41 27.89
CA ASP A 247 25.67 14.17 28.55
C ASP A 247 25.25 12.89 27.81
N GLY A 248 24.45 13.04 26.74
CA GLY A 248 23.92 11.95 25.93
C GLY A 248 22.92 11.02 26.62
N GLU A 249 22.53 11.27 27.88
CA GLU A 249 21.69 10.37 28.67
C GLU A 249 20.28 10.19 28.09
N ILE A 250 19.78 11.20 27.36
CA ILE A 250 18.46 11.14 26.73
C ILE A 250 18.40 10.18 25.55
N PHE A 251 19.52 9.92 24.86
CA PHE A 251 19.53 9.13 23.63
C PHE A 251 19.24 7.65 23.86
N PRO A 252 19.79 6.95 24.88
CA PRO A 252 19.40 5.58 25.21
C PRO A 252 17.89 5.41 25.42
N PHE A 253 17.24 6.37 26.12
CA PHE A 253 15.80 6.37 26.32
C PHE A 253 15.05 6.52 25.00
N LEU A 254 15.44 7.49 24.16
CA LEU A 254 14.82 7.72 22.85
C LEU A 254 14.98 6.51 21.92
N ASN A 255 16.18 5.94 21.83
CA ASN A 255 16.46 4.80 20.96
C ASN A 255 15.65 3.56 21.33
N ALA A 256 15.44 3.31 22.63
CA ALA A 256 14.57 2.24 23.10
C ALA A 256 13.10 2.53 22.74
N ALA A 257 12.64 3.77 22.91
CA ALA A 257 11.30 4.18 22.51
C ALA A 257 11.08 4.04 21.00
N TYR A 258 12.05 4.47 20.17
CA TYR A 258 12.01 4.32 18.72
C TYR A 258 11.85 2.86 18.31
N SER A 259 12.68 1.98 18.86
CA SER A 259 12.67 0.57 18.51
C SER A 259 11.32 -0.10 18.82
N LEU A 260 10.70 0.23 19.95
CA LEU A 260 9.37 -0.26 20.31
C LEU A 260 8.27 0.30 19.39
N VAL A 261 8.33 1.59 19.09
CA VAL A 261 7.34 2.25 18.23
C VAL A 261 7.46 1.77 16.79
N ASP A 262 8.67 1.66 16.22
CA ASP A 262 8.90 1.19 14.86
C ASP A 262 8.39 -0.24 14.65
N ALA A 263 8.65 -1.13 15.61
CA ALA A 263 8.13 -2.49 15.59
C ALA A 263 6.59 -2.52 15.58
N SER A 264 5.96 -1.64 16.38
CA SER A 264 4.51 -1.51 16.41
C SER A 264 3.94 -0.87 15.16
N VAL A 265 4.54 0.19 14.61
CA VAL A 265 4.12 0.84 13.36
C VAL A 265 4.05 -0.20 12.24
N LYS A 266 5.12 -0.99 12.07
CA LYS A 266 5.15 -2.06 11.07
C LYS A 266 4.00 -3.06 11.25
N ARG A 267 3.81 -3.58 12.48
CA ARG A 267 2.72 -4.52 12.77
C ARG A 267 1.32 -3.91 12.62
N TYR A 268 1.16 -2.63 12.94
CA TYR A 268 -0.11 -1.94 12.82
C TYR A 268 -0.50 -1.76 11.35
N MET A 269 0.45 -1.41 10.49
CA MET A 269 0.26 -1.37 9.04
C MET A 269 -0.12 -2.74 8.48
N GLU A 270 0.60 -3.81 8.85
CA GLU A 270 0.29 -5.18 8.43
C GLU A 270 -1.12 -5.63 8.82
N ARG A 271 -1.59 -5.22 10.01
CA ARG A 271 -2.92 -5.56 10.53
C ARG A 271 -4.03 -4.60 10.08
N GLY A 272 -3.69 -3.53 9.35
CA GLY A 272 -4.65 -2.55 8.86
C GLY A 272 -5.26 -1.66 9.93
N PHE A 273 -4.54 -1.40 11.03
CA PHE A 273 -4.95 -0.41 12.02
C PHE A 273 -4.79 1.00 11.45
N SER A 274 -5.71 1.89 11.83
CA SER A 274 -5.75 3.27 11.33
C SER A 274 -5.10 4.29 12.26
N ASN A 275 -4.90 3.96 13.54
CA ASN A 275 -4.39 4.90 14.54
C ASN A 275 -3.42 4.22 15.52
N LEU A 276 -2.36 4.93 15.91
CA LEU A 276 -1.44 4.59 17.00
C LEU A 276 -1.14 5.86 17.81
N SER A 277 -1.28 5.83 19.14
CA SER A 277 -0.93 6.96 20.00
C SER A 277 0.42 6.74 20.69
N VAL A 278 1.29 7.75 20.68
CA VAL A 278 2.59 7.72 21.36
C VAL A 278 2.71 8.96 22.24
N CYS A 279 2.71 8.78 23.55
CA CYS A 279 2.69 9.85 24.54
C CYS A 279 4.00 9.87 25.33
N PHE A 280 4.59 11.04 25.48
CA PHE A 280 5.74 11.27 26.37
C PHE A 280 5.32 12.12 27.56
N GLY A 281 5.59 11.64 28.78
CA GLY A 281 5.17 12.27 30.02
C GLY A 281 6.34 12.80 30.83
N CYS A 282 6.26 14.03 31.33
CA CYS A 282 7.12 14.48 32.42
C CYS A 282 6.30 15.18 33.50
N THR A 283 6.92 15.66 34.59
CA THR A 283 6.18 16.25 35.71
C THR A 283 5.39 17.50 35.29
N GLY A 284 6.02 18.41 34.54
CA GLY A 284 5.43 19.70 34.14
C GLY A 284 4.91 19.75 32.70
N GLY A 285 5.27 18.78 31.86
CA GLY A 285 4.87 18.75 30.45
C GLY A 285 5.54 19.81 29.57
N GLN A 286 6.72 20.32 29.95
CA GLN A 286 7.33 21.50 29.31
C GLN A 286 8.68 21.22 28.65
N HIS A 287 9.55 20.41 29.27
CA HIS A 287 10.93 20.19 28.80
C HIS A 287 11.09 18.80 28.18
N ARG A 288 11.46 17.81 29.01
CA ARG A 288 11.80 16.43 28.60
C ARG A 288 10.73 15.79 27.70
N SER A 289 9.46 15.84 28.11
CA SER A 289 8.38 15.25 27.32
C SER A 289 8.14 15.94 25.97
N VAL A 290 8.30 17.27 25.92
CA VAL A 290 8.14 18.05 24.69
C VAL A 290 9.25 17.69 23.71
N TYR A 291 10.49 17.70 24.18
CA TYR A 291 11.66 17.29 23.41
C TYR A 291 11.50 15.86 22.87
N SER A 292 11.18 14.90 23.74
CA SER A 292 11.04 13.49 23.32
C SER A 292 9.90 13.26 22.33
N ALA A 293 8.76 13.96 22.48
CA ALA A 293 7.66 13.89 21.54
C ALA A 293 8.04 14.44 20.16
N GLN A 294 8.75 15.57 20.12
CA GLN A 294 9.23 16.16 18.87
C GLN A 294 10.19 15.21 18.14
N HIS A 295 11.17 14.68 18.86
CA HIS A 295 12.16 13.75 18.31
C HIS A 295 11.54 12.45 17.78
N MET A 296 10.54 11.89 18.47
CA MET A 296 9.78 10.73 17.98
C MET A 296 9.01 11.05 16.70
N ALA A 297 8.35 12.21 16.63
CA ALA A 297 7.62 12.63 15.44
C ALA A 297 8.57 12.77 14.23
N GLU A 298 9.74 13.37 14.43
CA GLU A 298 10.78 13.50 13.39
C GLU A 298 11.35 12.15 12.96
N HIS A 299 11.60 11.24 13.91
CA HIS A 299 12.07 9.88 13.63
C HIS A 299 11.07 9.12 12.74
N ILE A 300 9.79 9.11 13.11
CA ILE A 300 8.73 8.47 12.32
C ILE A 300 8.65 9.11 10.93
N ASN A 301 8.71 10.45 10.84
CA ASN A 301 8.60 11.14 9.55
C ASN A 301 9.76 10.81 8.61
N LYS A 302 11.00 10.67 9.12
CA LYS A 302 12.16 10.26 8.30
C LYS A 302 12.06 8.83 7.79
N ASN A 303 11.42 7.94 8.55
CA ASN A 303 11.27 6.53 8.20
C ASN A 303 9.96 6.21 7.45
N SER A 304 9.09 7.20 7.26
CA SER A 304 7.84 7.06 6.50
C SER A 304 8.14 7.25 5.00
N VAL A 305 8.45 6.15 4.31
CA VAL A 305 8.52 6.06 2.83
C VAL A 305 7.48 5.08 2.34
#